data_AF-A0A3M2A4L5-F1
#
_entry.id   AF-A0A3M2A4L5-F1
#
_cell.length_a   1.000
_cell.length_b   1.000
_cell.length_c   1.000
_cell.angle_alpha   90.00
_cell.angle_beta   90.00
_cell.angle_gamma   90.00
#
_symmetry.space_group_name_H-M   'P 1'
#
loop_
_entity.id
_entity.type
_entity.pdbx_description
1 polymer ?
#
loop_
_entity_poly.entity_id
_entity_poly.type
_entity_poly.pdbx_seq_one_letter_code
_entity_poly.pdbx_strand_id
1 'polypeptide(L)'
;MTVYVMPVENDRREMWEHLFGVIQLPVRSRQPRMLVQPARDACERLCYELDSHRLHPFAVARFAHYISTRTGLMYADALTLVDGWPIDANGLIVKETAVSNEERPFPFFSLWKNRTSPIMRCA
;
A
#
# COMPACT_ATOMS: atom_id res chain seq x y z
N MET A 1 -14.80 -13.52 -0.68
CA MET A 1 -15.06 -12.14 -1.13
C MET A 1 -13.84 -11.31 -0.79
N THR A 2 -13.32 -10.50 -1.71
CA THR A 2 -12.13 -9.68 -1.45
C THR A 2 -12.57 -8.27 -1.11
N VAL A 3 -11.99 -7.72 -0.05
CA VAL A 3 -12.27 -6.35 0.38
C VAL A 3 -11.02 -5.52 0.16
N TYR A 4 -11.22 -4.33 -0.39
CA TYR A 4 -10.19 -3.34 -0.59
C TYR A 4 -10.53 -2.07 0.16
N VAL A 5 -9.50 -1.36 0.60
CA VAL A 5 -9.62 0.00 1.11
C VAL A 5 -8.84 0.94 0.20
N MET A 6 -9.31 2.19 0.09
CA MET A 6 -8.64 3.22 -0.69
C MET A 6 -8.68 4.57 0.03
N PRO A 7 -7.64 5.39 -0.07
CA PRO A 7 -7.58 6.68 0.58
C PRO A 7 -8.35 7.74 -0.20
N VAL A 8 -9.08 8.57 0.54
CA VAL A 8 -9.78 9.75 0.00
C VAL A 8 -8.78 10.88 -0.24
N GLU A 9 -7.87 11.09 0.72
CA GLU A 9 -6.84 12.13 0.69
C GLU A 9 -5.74 11.84 -0.35
N ASN A 10 -5.32 12.88 -1.08
CA ASN A 10 -4.33 12.74 -2.15
C ASN A 10 -2.93 12.38 -1.60
N ASP A 11 -2.48 13.01 -0.53
CA ASP A 11 -1.15 12.72 0.06
C ASP A 11 -1.00 11.25 0.45
N ARG A 12 -2.04 10.69 1.07
CA ARG A 12 -2.08 9.27 1.44
C ARG A 12 -2.16 8.36 0.22
N ARG A 13 -2.84 8.80 -0.85
CA ARG A 13 -2.89 8.09 -2.14
C ARG A 13 -1.52 8.01 -2.79
N GLU A 14 -0.81 9.14 -2.91
CA GLU A 14 0.54 9.20 -3.47
C GLU A 14 1.52 8.34 -2.67
N MET A 15 1.44 8.39 -1.33
CA MET A 15 2.22 7.52 -0.46
C MET A 15 1.94 6.03 -0.75
N TRP A 16 0.67 5.65 -0.97
CA TRP A 16 0.33 4.25 -1.26
C TRP A 16 0.80 3.82 -2.64
N GLU A 17 0.71 4.66 -3.67
CA GLU A 17 1.32 4.39 -4.97
C GLU A 17 2.84 4.22 -4.85
N HIS A 18 3.49 5.09 -4.08
CA HIS A 18 4.92 4.99 -3.85
C HIS A 18 5.34 3.75 -3.08
N LEU A 19 4.56 3.28 -2.09
CA LEU A 19 4.90 2.12 -1.25
C LEU A 19 4.43 0.79 -1.83
N PHE A 20 3.25 0.76 -2.43
CA PHE A 20 2.59 -0.47 -2.90
C PHE A 20 2.43 -0.55 -4.43
N GLY A 21 2.55 0.58 -5.14
CA GLY A 21 2.31 0.63 -6.59
C GLY A 21 0.82 0.58 -6.95
N VAL A 22 -0.05 0.62 -5.93
CA VAL A 22 -1.50 0.56 -6.05
C VAL A 22 -2.13 1.47 -5.01
N ILE A 23 -3.29 2.05 -5.34
CA ILE A 23 -4.08 2.88 -4.41
C ILE A 23 -5.13 2.09 -3.63
N GLN A 24 -5.36 0.83 -4.04
CA GLN A 24 -6.33 -0.07 -3.42
C GLN A 24 -5.56 -1.15 -2.67
N LEU A 25 -5.69 -1.18 -1.34
CA LEU A 25 -5.02 -2.18 -0.51
C LEU A 25 -6.00 -3.28 -0.11
N PRO A 26 -5.63 -4.55 -0.29
CA PRO A 26 -6.44 -5.67 0.16
C PRO A 26 -6.42 -5.75 1.69
N VAL A 27 -7.59 -5.97 2.29
CA VAL A 27 -7.76 -6.11 3.74
C VAL A 27 -8.48 -7.40 4.07
N ARG A 28 -8.18 -7.96 5.25
CA ARG A 28 -8.73 -9.26 5.68
C ARG A 28 -10.22 -9.24 5.99
N SER A 29 -10.73 -8.09 6.43
CA SER A 29 -12.10 -7.92 6.91
C SER A 29 -12.71 -6.61 6.41
N ARG A 30 -14.02 -6.63 6.16
CA ARG A 30 -14.82 -5.44 5.85
C ARG A 30 -14.98 -4.49 7.04
N GLN A 31 -14.95 -5.02 8.25
CA GLN A 31 -15.11 -4.23 9.46
C GLN A 31 -13.73 -3.90 10.02
N PRO A 32 -13.43 -2.62 10.27
CA PRO A 32 -12.23 -2.25 10.99
C PRO A 32 -12.32 -2.75 12.43
N ARG A 33 -11.19 -3.14 12.99
CA ARG A 33 -11.06 -3.57 14.38
C ARG A 33 -10.50 -2.45 15.21
N MET A 34 -10.98 -2.34 16.44
CA MET A 34 -10.44 -1.40 17.40
C MET A 34 -9.09 -1.91 17.88
N LEU A 35 -8.04 -1.16 17.60
CA LEU A 35 -6.72 -1.39 18.15
C LEU A 35 -6.45 -0.35 19.23
N VAL A 36 -6.15 -0.87 20.42
CA VAL A 36 -5.67 -0.07 21.55
C VAL A 36 -4.15 -0.09 21.47
N GLN A 37 -3.54 1.02 21.07
CA GLN A 37 -2.08 1.14 21.16
C GLN A 37 -1.69 1.31 22.63
N PRO A 38 -0.75 0.52 23.16
CA PRO A 38 -0.36 0.56 24.57
C PRO A 38 0.52 1.78 24.94
N ALA A 39 0.53 2.84 24.12
CA ALA A 39 1.26 4.06 24.43
C ALA A 39 0.54 4.88 25.51
N ARG A 40 1.28 5.76 26.19
CA ARG A 40 0.83 6.57 27.37
C ARG A 40 -0.48 7.33 27.17
N ASP A 41 -0.86 7.60 25.93
CA ASP A 41 -2.17 8.12 25.55
C ASP A 41 -2.92 7.03 24.77
N ALA A 42 -3.76 6.27 25.45
CA ALA A 42 -4.56 5.20 24.88
C ALA A 42 -5.56 5.78 23.87
N CYS A 43 -5.10 6.00 22.64
CA CYS A 43 -5.93 6.41 21.54
C CYS A 43 -6.51 5.15 20.89
N GLU A 44 -7.80 4.91 21.11
CA GLU A 44 -8.55 3.89 20.38
C GLU A 44 -8.60 4.27 18.91
N ARG A 45 -8.03 3.42 18.04
CA ARG A 45 -8.08 3.63 16.59
C ARG A 45 -8.78 2.46 15.91
N LEU A 46 -9.69 2.78 15.00
CA LEU A 46 -10.29 1.80 14.11
C LEU A 46 -9.31 1.53 12.97
N CYS A 47 -8.91 0.29 12.80
CA CYS A 47 -7.91 -0.11 11.81
C CYS A 47 -8.38 -1.31 11.01
N TYR A 48 -8.04 -1.34 9.73
CA TYR A 48 -8.11 -2.53 8.90
C TYR A 48 -6.81 -3.33 9.01
N GLU A 49 -6.90 -4.65 8.95
CA GLU A 49 -5.73 -5.53 8.86
C GLU A 49 -5.36 -5.74 7.39
N LEU A 50 -4.13 -5.36 7.03
CA LEU A 50 -3.60 -5.56 5.67
C LEU A 50 -3.49 -7.06 5.34
N ASP A 51 -3.98 -7.46 4.17
CA ASP A 51 -3.80 -8.82 3.63
C ASP A 51 -2.60 -8.85 2.68
N SER A 52 -1.42 -9.13 3.22
CA SER A 52 -0.17 -9.05 2.45
C SER A 52 -0.04 -10.12 1.38
N HIS A 53 -0.73 -11.26 1.54
CA HIS A 53 -0.70 -12.39 0.61
C HIS A 53 -1.27 -12.04 -0.77
N ARG A 54 -2.11 -11.01 -0.84
CA ARG A 54 -2.70 -10.50 -2.08
C ARG A 54 -1.91 -9.37 -2.72
N LEU A 55 -0.87 -8.87 -2.03
CA LEU A 55 0.02 -7.86 -2.56
C LEU A 55 1.13 -8.48 -3.42
N HIS A 56 1.70 -7.66 -4.30
CA HIS A 56 2.88 -8.07 -5.05
C HIS A 56 4.09 -8.25 -4.10
N PRO A 57 4.94 -9.29 -4.27
CA PRO A 57 6.10 -9.50 -3.41
C PRO A 57 7.03 -8.28 -3.29
N PHE A 58 7.22 -7.53 -4.38
CA PHE A 58 7.98 -6.26 -4.33
C PHE A 58 7.30 -5.17 -3.49
N ALA A 59 5.96 -5.09 -3.49
CA ALA A 59 5.24 -4.15 -2.63
C ALA A 59 5.42 -4.51 -1.16
N VAL A 60 5.35 -5.80 -0.83
CA VAL A 60 5.64 -6.33 0.52
C VAL A 60 7.07 -5.99 0.94
N ALA A 61 8.06 -6.21 0.08
CA ALA A 61 9.46 -5.93 0.39
C ALA A 61 9.74 -4.44 0.62
N ARG A 62 9.15 -3.54 -0.21
CA ARG A 62 9.26 -2.09 -0.02
C ARG A 62 8.60 -1.64 1.27
N PHE A 63 7.43 -2.19 1.58
CA PHE A 63 6.71 -1.84 2.80
C PHE A 63 7.43 -2.34 4.05
N ALA A 64 8.00 -3.54 4.03
CA ALA A 64 8.88 -4.03 5.10
C ALA A 64 10.08 -3.11 5.31
N HIS A 65 10.71 -2.64 4.23
CA HIS A 65 11.81 -1.67 4.33
C HIS A 65 11.35 -0.33 4.93
N TYR A 66 10.17 0.15 4.55
CA TYR A 66 9.56 1.34 5.15
C TYR A 66 9.30 1.17 6.65
N ILE A 67 8.77 0.03 7.08
CA ILE A 67 8.54 -0.27 8.51
C ILE A 67 9.89 -0.30 9.26
N SER A 68 10.87 -1.03 8.73
CA SER A 68 12.21 -1.16 9.33
C SER A 68 12.87 0.20 9.53
N THR A 69 12.85 1.06 8.51
CA THR A 69 13.43 2.41 8.58
C THR A 69 12.70 3.33 9.56
N ARG A 70 11.37 3.24 9.65
CA ARG A 70 10.56 4.10 10.52
C ARG A 70 10.60 3.68 12.00
N THR A 71 10.70 2.39 12.26
CA THR A 71 10.62 1.83 13.63
C THR A 71 11.99 1.48 14.21
N GLY A 72 13.03 1.39 13.38
CA GLY A 72 14.35 0.88 13.78
C GLY A 72 14.43 -0.64 13.92
N LEU A 73 13.36 -1.37 13.57
CA LEU A 73 13.34 -2.84 13.59
C LEU A 73 14.22 -3.42 12.49
N MET A 74 14.75 -4.63 12.70
CA MET A 74 15.46 -5.35 11.65
C MET A 74 14.50 -5.67 10.50
N TYR A 75 15.04 -5.74 9.27
CA TYR A 75 14.24 -6.02 8.08
C TYR A 75 13.46 -7.34 8.17
N ALA A 76 14.08 -8.38 8.74
CA ALA A 76 13.43 -9.68 8.93
C ALA A 76 12.20 -9.57 9.84
N ASP A 77 12.29 -8.84 10.95
CA ASP A 77 11.18 -8.60 11.86
C ASP A 77 10.09 -7.77 11.18
N ALA A 78 10.49 -6.70 10.50
CA ALA A 78 9.59 -5.84 9.74
C ALA A 78 8.81 -6.60 8.66
N LEU A 79 9.43 -7.60 8.01
CA LEU A 79 8.79 -8.44 7.02
C LEU A 79 7.67 -9.29 7.62
N THR A 80 7.84 -9.80 8.84
CA THR A 80 6.81 -10.58 9.54
C THR A 80 5.62 -9.72 9.98
N LEU A 81 5.84 -8.41 10.18
CA LEU A 81 4.81 -7.45 10.57
C LEU A 81 3.98 -6.92 9.40
N VAL A 82 4.43 -7.09 8.14
CA VAL A 82 3.68 -6.61 6.98
C VAL A 82 2.30 -7.25 6.93
N ASP A 83 2.21 -8.55 7.22
CA ASP A 83 0.94 -9.24 7.24
C ASP A 83 0.12 -8.89 8.49
N GLY A 84 -1.10 -8.42 8.29
CA GLY A 84 -1.92 -7.91 9.38
C GLY A 84 -1.52 -6.52 9.87
N TRP A 85 -0.63 -5.81 9.17
CA TRP A 85 -0.27 -4.44 9.53
C TRP A 85 -1.53 -3.55 9.65
N PRO A 86 -1.65 -2.75 10.73
CA PRO A 86 -2.84 -1.94 10.95
C PRO A 86 -2.87 -0.70 10.05
N ILE A 87 -3.95 -0.58 9.28
CA ILE A 87 -4.23 0.58 8.43
C ILE A 87 -5.34 1.39 9.08
N ASP A 88 -5.04 2.61 9.51
CA ASP A 88 -6.03 3.52 10.10
C ASP A 88 -7.23 3.74 9.16
N ALA A 89 -8.45 3.48 9.66
CA ALA A 89 -9.69 3.58 8.92
C ALA A 89 -10.09 5.03 8.58
N ASN A 90 -9.51 6.03 9.24
CA ASN A 90 -9.80 7.44 8.99
C ASN A 90 -9.48 7.81 7.54
N GLY A 91 -10.43 8.44 6.85
CA GLY A 91 -10.25 8.89 5.47
C GLY A 91 -10.12 7.76 4.44
N LEU A 92 -10.62 6.56 4.74
CA LEU A 92 -10.65 5.42 3.81
C LEU A 92 -12.07 5.10 3.32
N ILE A 93 -12.18 4.70 2.06
CA ILE A 93 -13.38 4.13 1.46
C ILE A 93 -13.18 2.62 1.32
N VAL A 94 -14.19 1.84 1.68
CA VAL A 94 -14.22 0.38 1.49
C VAL A 94 -14.83 0.06 0.13
N LYS A 95 -14.12 -0.74 -0.67
CA LYS A 95 -14.60 -1.31 -1.93
C LYS A 95 -14.69 -2.82 -1.83
N GLU A 96 -15.81 -3.35 -2.26
CA GLU A 96 -16.02 -4.79 -2.40
C GLU A 96 -16.02 -5.11 -3.89
N THR A 97 -15.07 -5.93 -4.34
CA THR A 97 -15.13 -6.50 -5.68
C THR A 97 -15.83 -7.85 -5.61
N ALA A 98 -17.05 -7.90 -6.16
CA ALA A 98 -17.52 -9.14 -6.76
C ALA A 98 -16.59 -9.37 -7.96
N VAL A 99 -15.96 -10.53 -8.03
CA VAL A 99 -14.87 -10.84 -8.98
C VAL A 99 -15.25 -10.41 -10.41
N SER A 100 -14.72 -9.28 -10.85
CA SER A 100 -14.58 -8.95 -12.27
C SER A 100 -13.15 -8.52 -12.48
N ASN A 101 -12.44 -9.25 -13.33
CA ASN A 101 -11.07 -8.98 -13.76
C ASN A 101 -10.87 -7.49 -14.09
N GLU A 102 -10.17 -6.76 -13.21
CA GLU A 102 -9.51 -5.52 -13.61
C GLU A 102 -8.06 -5.89 -13.94
N GLU A 103 -7.74 -5.75 -15.22
CA GLU A 103 -6.41 -5.94 -15.79
C GLU A 103 -5.40 -5.09 -15.00
N ARG A 104 -4.29 -5.73 -14.59
CA ARG A 104 -3.18 -5.06 -13.92
C ARG A 104 -2.36 -4.29 -14.96
N PRO A 105 -2.24 -2.96 -14.91
CA PRO A 105 -1.03 -2.33 -15.38
C PRO A 105 -0.07 -2.34 -14.19
N PHE A 106 0.87 -3.29 -14.18
CA PHE A 106 2.13 -3.00 -13.52
C PHE A 106 2.94 -2.12 -14.48
N PRO A 107 3.18 -0.82 -14.21
CA PRO A 107 4.20 -0.09 -14.94
C PRO A 107 5.55 -0.40 -14.29
N PHE A 108 6.03 -1.64 -14.40
CA PHE A 108 7.44 -1.92 -14.16
C PHE A 108 8.21 -1.35 -15.37
N PHE A 109 8.99 -0.27 -15.14
CA PHE A 109 9.89 0.43 -16.08
C PHE A 109 9.26 1.41 -17.09
N SER A 110 9.09 2.67 -16.70
CA SER A 110 9.17 3.82 -17.62
C SER A 110 10.32 4.78 -17.31
N LEU A 111 11.25 4.43 -16.41
CA LEU A 111 12.40 5.30 -16.15
C LEU A 111 13.53 5.16 -17.18
N TRP A 112 13.62 4.08 -17.96
CA TRP A 112 14.69 3.90 -18.96
C TRP A 112 14.10 3.72 -20.37
N LYS A 113 13.66 4.82 -20.99
CA LYS A 113 13.50 4.91 -22.45
C LYS A 113 14.20 6.18 -22.96
N ASN A 114 15.42 5.95 -23.45
CA ASN A 114 16.08 6.63 -24.55
C ASN A 114 16.26 8.16 -24.44
N ARG A 115 17.27 8.58 -23.68
CA ARG A 115 18.06 9.76 -24.03
C ARG A 115 19.04 9.35 -25.15
N THR A 116 18.53 9.26 -26.37
CA THR A 116 19.35 9.17 -27.59
C THR A 116 18.58 9.89 -28.69
N SER A 117 18.98 11.15 -28.91
CA SER A 117 18.60 11.97 -30.07
C SER A 117 18.96 11.22 -31.36
N PRO A 118 18.20 11.43 -32.46
CA PRO A 118 18.76 12.32 -33.49
C PRO A 118 17.72 13.16 -34.28
N ILE A 119 18.10 14.43 -34.50
CA ILE A 119 18.13 15.19 -35.77
C ILE A 119 16.86 15.34 -36.65
N MET A 120 16.56 16.63 -36.92
CA MET A 120 15.85 17.28 -38.05
C MET A 120 14.32 17.19 -38.17
N ARG A 121 13.69 18.38 -38.27
CA ARG A 121 13.16 18.90 -39.54
C ARG A 121 13.00 20.43 -39.53
N CYS A 122 13.24 20.99 -40.71
CA CYS A 122 13.24 22.40 -41.10
C CYS A 122 11.85 23.07 -41.00
N ALA A 123 11.88 24.38 -40.74
CA ALA A 123 11.12 25.40 -41.45
C ALA A 123 11.92 26.71 -41.38
#